data_AF-A0A7C5AR28-F1
#
_entry.id   AF-A0A7C5AR28-F1
#
_cell.length_a   1.000
_cell.length_b   1.000
_cell.length_c   1.000
_cell.angle_alpha   90.00
_cell.angle_beta   90.00
_cell.angle_gamma   90.00
#
_symmetry.space_group_name_H-M   'P 1'
#
loop_
_entity.id
_entity.type
_entity.pdbx_description
1 polymer ?
#
loop_
_entity_poly.entity_id
_entity_poly.type
_entity_poly.pdbx_seq_one_letter_code
_entity_poly.pdbx_strand_id
1 'polypeptide(L)'
;MISLNLPTRHNERLQQVQERIARDVELQTLWRCANVNAVERARITDHGPVHIRIVANIALKLLRMLAAGGVTPNVVADYGLTMEDAEVVVVLAVALHDIGIAVHRDEHESYSVILADRLVGRFLEGIYPPTEATVLAAEVLHAVTAHRREHRCLTVEAGVVKVADALDMTEGRSRIPFEAGQVNIHSVSAQAVSAVHLRKGEKKPVRLEIVLNNSAGIFQVDELLRGKLHNSSIAPYIEVVARIEGEAEKHIVTVYEA
;
A
#
# COMPACT_ATOMS: atom_id res chain seq x y z
N MET A 1 7.50 20.48 2.59
CA MET A 1 7.71 19.04 2.89
C MET A 1 6.39 18.47 3.38
N ILE A 2 6.02 17.28 2.91
CA ILE A 2 4.72 16.66 3.23
C ILE A 2 4.91 15.66 4.37
N SER A 3 4.10 15.83 5.42
CA SER A 3 3.99 14.89 6.53
C SER A 3 2.94 13.83 6.22
N LEU A 4 3.20 12.59 6.64
CA LEU A 4 2.24 11.49 6.49
C LEU A 4 1.06 11.64 7.47
N ASN A 5 1.22 12.34 8.60
CA ASN A 5 0.21 12.54 9.65
C ASN A 5 -0.50 11.24 10.06
N LEU A 6 0.27 10.16 10.24
CA LEU A 6 -0.22 8.83 10.60
C LEU A 6 -0.56 8.76 12.10
N PRO A 7 -1.62 8.03 12.47
CA PRO A 7 -1.97 7.82 13.87
C PRO A 7 -1.00 6.83 14.54
N THR A 8 0.05 7.37 15.18
CA THR A 8 1.10 6.59 15.86
C THR A 8 0.65 5.99 17.19
N ARG A 9 -0.45 6.48 17.78
CA ARG A 9 -0.94 6.06 19.10
C ARG A 9 0.17 6.20 20.16
N HIS A 10 0.62 5.09 20.74
CA HIS A 10 1.69 5.04 21.74
C HIS A 10 3.04 4.57 21.17
N ASN A 11 3.14 4.38 19.85
CA ASN A 11 4.36 3.93 19.19
C ASN A 11 5.33 5.11 18.97
N GLU A 12 6.19 5.37 19.96
CA GLU A 12 7.18 6.45 19.91
C GLU A 12 8.21 6.26 18.78
N ARG A 13 8.59 5.01 18.47
CA ARG A 13 9.52 4.70 17.38
C ARG A 13 8.94 5.08 16.04
N LEU A 14 7.67 4.75 15.80
CA LEU A 14 6.96 5.15 14.59
C LEU A 14 6.79 6.67 14.49
N GLN A 15 6.58 7.36 15.61
CA GLN A 15 6.55 8.82 15.63
C GLN A 15 7.90 9.41 15.17
N GLN A 16 9.01 8.94 15.73
CA GLN A 16 10.34 9.39 15.33
C GLN A 16 10.62 9.11 13.84
N VAL A 17 10.26 7.92 13.35
CA VAL A 17 10.40 7.55 11.92
C VAL A 17 9.59 8.49 11.03
N GLN A 18 8.33 8.75 11.38
CA GLN A 18 7.47 9.67 10.65
C GLN A 18 8.04 11.10 10.60
N GLU A 19 8.59 11.59 11.71
CA GLU A 19 9.23 12.90 11.78
C GLU A 19 10.49 12.96 10.88
N ARG A 20 11.28 11.89 10.85
CA ARG A 20 12.45 11.79 9.96
C ARG A 20 12.04 11.79 8.48
N ILE A 21 11.04 10.99 8.10
CA ILE A 21 10.48 10.98 6.73
C ILE A 21 10.00 12.38 6.32
N ALA A 22 9.33 13.10 7.22
CA ALA A 22 8.79 14.42 6.94
C ALA A 22 9.89 15.48 6.76
N ARG A 23 11.07 15.30 7.36
CA ARG A 23 12.21 16.23 7.28
C ARG A 23 13.25 15.85 6.22
N ASP A 24 13.18 14.65 5.67
CA ASP A 24 14.16 14.15 4.72
C ASP A 24 13.95 14.74 3.32
N VAL A 25 14.81 15.70 2.97
CA VAL A 25 14.73 16.42 1.68
C VAL A 25 14.89 15.47 0.49
N GLU A 26 15.73 14.44 0.63
CA GLU A 26 16.03 13.51 -0.44
C GLU A 26 14.80 12.64 -0.79
N LEU A 27 14.19 11.99 0.20
CA LEU A 27 12.99 11.18 0.02
C LEU A 27 11.83 12.01 -0.54
N GLN A 28 11.62 13.22 -0.02
CA GLN A 28 10.57 14.12 -0.52
C GLN A 28 10.82 14.52 -1.98
N THR A 29 12.09 14.68 -2.37
CA THR A 29 12.48 14.96 -3.75
C THR A 29 12.30 13.72 -4.64
N LEU A 30 12.63 12.53 -4.15
CA LEU A 30 12.39 11.27 -4.87
C LEU A 30 10.89 11.04 -5.13
N TRP A 31 10.01 11.28 -4.15
CA TRP A 31 8.56 11.23 -4.36
C TRP A 31 8.10 12.21 -5.43
N ARG A 32 8.66 13.43 -5.46
CA ARG A 32 8.36 14.39 -6.53
C ARG A 32 8.84 13.89 -7.90
N CYS A 33 10.04 13.36 -7.99
CA CYS A 33 10.59 12.82 -9.24
C CYS A 33 9.77 11.62 -9.74
N ALA A 34 9.42 10.70 -8.85
CA ALA A 34 8.52 9.58 -9.14
C ALA A 34 7.17 10.09 -9.69
N ASN A 35 6.59 11.10 -9.03
CA ASN A 35 5.29 11.63 -9.48
C ASN A 35 5.35 12.35 -10.82
N VAL A 36 6.44 13.07 -11.11
CA VAL A 36 6.64 13.67 -12.44
C VAL A 36 6.73 12.58 -13.51
N ASN A 37 7.44 11.48 -13.23
CA ASN A 37 7.50 10.35 -14.16
C ASN A 37 6.13 9.69 -14.34
N ALA A 38 5.39 9.47 -13.26
CA ALA A 38 4.06 8.87 -13.30
C ALA A 38 3.03 9.76 -14.03
N VAL A 39 2.81 10.97 -13.53
CA VAL A 39 1.69 11.84 -13.98
C VAL A 39 2.05 12.63 -15.23
N GLU A 40 3.23 13.25 -15.30
CA GLU A 40 3.56 14.14 -16.41
C GLU A 40 4.09 13.40 -17.64
N ARG A 41 4.90 12.35 -17.43
CA ARG A 41 5.56 11.63 -18.52
C ARG A 41 4.79 10.40 -18.96
N ALA A 42 4.41 9.53 -18.02
CA ALA A 42 3.70 8.28 -18.30
C ALA A 42 2.17 8.45 -18.33
N ARG A 43 1.65 9.58 -17.83
CA ARG A 43 0.21 9.90 -17.77
C ARG A 43 -0.62 8.88 -16.98
N ILE A 44 -0.03 8.24 -15.98
CA ILE A 44 -0.71 7.34 -15.05
C ILE A 44 -1.11 8.08 -13.76
N THR A 45 -1.76 7.37 -12.84
CA THR A 45 -2.18 7.89 -11.54
C THR A 45 -0.99 8.37 -10.69
N ASP A 46 -1.29 9.25 -9.73
CA ASP A 46 -0.31 9.81 -8.81
C ASP A 46 0.40 8.71 -8.00
N HIS A 47 1.73 8.77 -7.98
CA HIS A 47 2.63 7.95 -7.14
C HIS A 47 3.49 8.87 -6.25
N GLY A 48 2.94 10.05 -5.94
CA GLY A 48 3.56 11.08 -5.14
C GLY A 48 3.21 11.01 -3.65
N PRO A 49 3.49 12.07 -2.88
CA PRO A 49 3.30 12.06 -1.43
C PRO A 49 1.84 11.83 -0.97
N VAL A 50 0.85 12.12 -1.83
CA VAL A 50 -0.56 11.86 -1.53
C VAL A 50 -0.84 10.36 -1.55
N HIS A 51 -0.42 9.65 -2.60
CA HIS A 51 -0.44 8.19 -2.68
C HIS A 51 0.18 7.55 -1.44
N ILE A 52 1.43 7.91 -1.15
CA ILE A 52 2.20 7.33 -0.03
C ILE A 52 1.48 7.52 1.31
N ARG A 53 0.89 8.69 1.54
CA ARG A 53 0.11 8.96 2.76
C ARG A 53 -1.13 8.08 2.87
N ILE A 54 -1.87 7.90 1.78
CA ILE A 54 -3.08 7.07 1.75
C ILE A 54 -2.71 5.63 2.01
N VAL A 55 -1.75 5.09 1.26
CA VAL A 55 -1.30 3.70 1.38
C VAL A 55 -0.76 3.43 2.78
N ALA A 56 0.01 4.35 3.37
CA ALA A 56 0.57 4.15 4.71
C ALA A 56 -0.52 4.10 5.79
N ASN A 57 -1.58 4.90 5.63
CA ASN A 57 -2.73 4.87 6.54
C ASN A 57 -3.51 3.54 6.42
N ILE A 58 -3.78 3.10 5.18
CA ILE A 58 -4.43 1.82 4.88
C ILE A 58 -3.60 0.67 5.46
N ALA A 59 -2.29 0.67 5.22
CA ALA A 59 -1.37 -0.37 5.64
C ALA A 59 -1.31 -0.50 7.17
N LEU A 60 -1.18 0.62 7.90
CA LEU A 60 -1.24 0.62 9.37
C LEU A 60 -2.57 0.08 9.89
N LYS A 61 -3.69 0.53 9.31
CA LYS A 61 -5.02 0.07 9.73
C LYS A 61 -5.18 -1.44 9.46
N LEU A 62 -4.74 -1.90 8.30
CA LEU A 62 -4.81 -3.30 7.89
C LEU A 62 -3.97 -4.19 8.80
N LEU A 63 -2.72 -3.83 9.05
CA LEU A 63 -1.82 -4.55 9.97
C LEU A 63 -2.45 -4.68 11.36
N ARG A 64 -2.97 -3.58 11.92
CA ARG A 64 -3.62 -3.57 13.23
C ARG A 64 -4.87 -4.45 13.28
N MET A 65 -5.67 -4.48 12.20
CA MET A 65 -6.86 -5.31 12.12
C MET A 65 -6.52 -6.80 12.01
N LEU A 66 -5.48 -7.15 11.24
CA LEU A 66 -4.95 -8.52 11.18
C LEU A 66 -4.46 -8.99 12.56
N ALA A 67 -3.69 -8.16 13.25
CA ALA A 67 -3.22 -8.46 14.61
C ALA A 67 -4.39 -8.63 15.61
N ALA A 68 -5.40 -7.75 15.55
CA ALA A 68 -6.60 -7.88 16.36
C ALA A 68 -7.42 -9.16 16.05
N GLY A 69 -7.26 -9.71 14.85
CA GLY A 69 -7.83 -10.99 14.42
C GLY A 69 -6.93 -12.21 14.69
N GLY A 70 -5.82 -12.04 15.42
CA GLY A 70 -4.93 -13.13 15.81
C GLY A 70 -3.82 -13.47 14.82
N VAL A 71 -3.60 -12.63 13.79
CA VAL A 71 -2.48 -12.81 12.84
C VAL A 71 -1.22 -12.16 13.42
N THR A 72 -0.20 -12.96 13.68
CA THR A 72 1.08 -12.49 14.21
C THR A 72 1.99 -11.98 13.08
N PRO A 73 2.54 -10.75 13.15
CA PRO A 73 3.54 -10.28 12.20
C PRO A 73 4.84 -11.10 12.26
N ASN A 74 5.57 -11.17 11.15
CA ASN A 74 6.79 -11.99 11.07
C ASN A 74 7.92 -11.42 11.92
N VAL A 75 8.03 -10.09 12.06
CA VAL A 75 9.07 -9.54 12.95
C VAL A 75 8.93 -10.02 14.39
N VAL A 76 7.68 -10.24 14.82
CA VAL A 76 7.35 -10.77 16.14
C VAL A 76 7.64 -12.27 16.22
N ALA A 77 7.13 -13.03 15.25
CA ALA A 77 7.23 -14.49 15.26
C ALA A 77 8.67 -14.99 15.06
N ASP A 78 9.44 -14.35 14.18
CA ASP A 78 10.73 -14.86 13.70
C ASP A 78 11.92 -14.26 14.47
N TYR A 79 11.78 -13.05 15.01
CA TYR A 79 12.88 -12.33 15.68
C TYR A 79 12.57 -11.85 17.10
N GLY A 80 11.36 -12.09 17.62
CA GLY A 80 10.97 -11.68 18.97
C GLY A 80 10.83 -10.16 19.15
N LEU A 81 10.65 -9.42 18.05
CA LEU A 81 10.36 -7.99 18.05
C LEU A 81 8.89 -7.74 18.43
N THR A 82 8.47 -6.47 18.49
CA THR A 82 7.12 -6.11 18.93
C THR A 82 6.19 -5.75 17.78
N MET A 83 4.89 -5.63 18.09
CA MET A 83 3.89 -5.15 17.15
C MET A 83 4.20 -3.74 16.65
N GLU A 84 4.74 -2.90 17.53
CA GLU A 84 5.19 -1.53 17.22
C GLU A 84 6.31 -1.53 16.18
N ASP A 85 7.19 -2.53 16.19
CA ASP A 85 8.26 -2.68 15.22
C ASP A 85 7.70 -3.10 13.85
N ALA A 86 6.67 -3.95 13.82
CA ALA A 86 5.95 -4.31 12.58
C ALA A 86 5.28 -3.08 11.94
N GLU A 87 4.73 -2.16 12.75
CA GLU A 87 4.18 -0.90 12.25
C GLU A 87 5.26 -0.03 11.59
N VAL A 88 6.48 -0.01 12.14
CA VAL A 88 7.62 0.71 11.56
C VAL A 88 8.02 0.11 10.21
N VAL A 89 8.11 -1.23 10.12
CA VAL A 89 8.41 -1.93 8.85
C VAL A 89 7.40 -1.55 7.77
N VAL A 90 6.11 -1.68 8.06
CA VAL A 90 5.06 -1.41 7.06
C VAL A 90 5.07 0.05 6.61
N VAL A 91 5.25 1.00 7.52
CA VAL A 91 5.27 2.44 7.16
C VAL A 91 6.52 2.81 6.36
N LEU A 92 7.69 2.31 6.74
CA LEU A 92 8.91 2.55 5.98
C LEU A 92 8.87 1.91 4.60
N ALA A 93 8.36 0.67 4.50
CA ALA A 93 8.19 0.01 3.22
C ALA A 93 7.27 0.80 2.29
N VAL A 94 6.12 1.27 2.78
CA VAL A 94 5.23 2.13 1.98
C VAL A 94 5.91 3.43 1.59
N ALA A 95 6.64 4.09 2.50
CA ALA A 95 7.36 5.32 2.19
C ALA A 95 8.39 5.17 1.06
N LEU A 96 8.90 3.95 0.85
CA LEU A 96 9.99 3.66 -0.06
C LEU A 96 9.58 2.85 -1.30
N HIS A 97 8.40 2.24 -1.34
CA HIS A 97 8.09 1.21 -2.34
C HIS A 97 8.11 1.70 -3.80
N ASP A 98 7.75 2.95 -4.04
CA ASP A 98 7.60 3.54 -5.37
C ASP A 98 8.73 4.50 -5.78
N ILE A 99 9.74 4.72 -4.93
CA ILE A 99 10.80 5.70 -5.21
C ILE A 99 11.61 5.36 -6.47
N GLY A 100 11.64 4.09 -6.87
CA GLY A 100 12.25 3.60 -8.10
C GLY A 100 11.59 4.15 -9.37
N ILE A 101 10.33 4.60 -9.30
CA ILE A 101 9.68 5.30 -10.42
C ILE A 101 10.44 6.57 -10.80
N ALA A 102 11.20 7.18 -9.87
CA ALA A 102 12.10 8.30 -10.18
C ALA A 102 13.19 7.93 -11.21
N VAL A 103 13.56 6.65 -11.28
CA VAL A 103 14.49 6.08 -12.27
C VAL A 103 13.73 5.60 -13.51
N HIS A 104 12.79 4.67 -13.32
CA HIS A 104 11.97 4.11 -14.40
C HIS A 104 10.70 3.47 -13.85
N ARG A 105 9.61 3.47 -14.64
CA ARG A 105 8.33 2.87 -14.22
C ARG A 105 8.33 1.34 -14.30
N ASP A 106 8.88 0.80 -15.38
CA ASP A 106 9.05 -0.65 -15.53
C ASP A 106 10.12 -1.12 -14.55
N GLU A 107 9.88 -2.24 -13.87
CA GLU A 107 10.79 -2.81 -12.85
C GLU A 107 11.09 -1.84 -11.69
N HIS A 108 10.22 -0.85 -11.44
CA HIS A 108 10.42 0.17 -10.40
C HIS A 108 10.71 -0.42 -9.02
N GLU A 109 10.19 -1.60 -8.70
CA GLU A 109 10.43 -2.28 -7.43
C GLU A 109 11.92 -2.60 -7.25
N SER A 110 12.59 -3.07 -8.31
CA SER A 110 14.03 -3.35 -8.31
C SER A 110 14.85 -2.07 -8.10
N TYR A 111 14.44 -0.96 -8.73
CA TYR A 111 15.08 0.34 -8.53
C TYR A 111 14.79 0.93 -7.15
N SER A 112 13.58 0.70 -6.61
CA SER A 112 13.18 1.14 -5.27
C SER A 112 14.06 0.48 -4.21
N VAL A 113 14.34 -0.81 -4.31
CA VAL A 113 15.24 -1.52 -3.36
C VAL A 113 16.63 -0.88 -3.32
N ILE A 114 17.21 -0.59 -4.49
CA ILE A 114 18.54 0.04 -4.60
C ILE A 114 18.54 1.41 -3.92
N LEU A 115 17.50 2.21 -4.14
CA LEU A 115 17.36 3.54 -3.53
C LEU A 115 16.98 3.47 -2.05
N ALA A 116 16.25 2.44 -1.63
CA ALA A 116 15.70 2.29 -0.28
C ALA A 116 16.76 1.82 0.71
N ASP A 117 17.71 0.96 0.30
CA ASP A 117 18.76 0.40 1.18
C ASP A 117 19.54 1.48 1.92
N ARG A 118 19.95 2.54 1.22
CA ARG A 118 20.66 3.67 1.83
C ARG A 118 19.77 4.56 2.72
N LEU A 119 18.46 4.57 2.49
CA LEU A 119 17.51 5.43 3.21
C LEU A 119 16.99 4.77 4.48
N VAL A 120 16.71 3.47 4.43
CA VAL A 120 16.14 2.73 5.57
C VAL A 120 17.08 2.78 6.77
N GLY A 121 18.39 2.60 6.56
CA GLY A 121 19.39 2.71 7.64
C GLY A 121 19.34 4.07 8.34
N ARG A 122 19.25 5.18 7.58
CA ARG A 122 19.16 6.55 8.11
C ARG A 122 17.88 6.79 8.91
N PHE A 123 16.78 6.16 8.52
CA PHE A 123 15.52 6.27 9.26
C PHE A 123 15.51 5.47 10.56
N LEU A 124 16.28 4.39 10.65
CA LEU A 124 16.36 3.53 11.83
C LEU A 124 17.50 3.91 12.80
N GLU A 125 18.52 4.63 12.32
CA GLU A 125 19.73 4.97 13.07
C GLU A 125 19.43 5.64 14.42
N GLY A 126 19.93 5.08 15.52
CA GLY A 126 19.73 5.63 16.87
C GLY A 126 18.32 5.43 17.45
N ILE A 127 17.39 4.83 16.70
CA ILE A 127 16.09 4.35 17.22
C ILE A 127 16.21 2.89 17.67
N TYR A 128 16.99 2.10 16.91
CA TYR A 128 17.20 0.68 17.14
C TYR A 128 18.70 0.35 17.31
N PRO A 129 19.04 -0.70 18.08
CA PRO A 129 20.39 -1.26 18.06
C PRO A 129 20.71 -1.87 16.67
N PRO A 130 21.99 -2.10 16.35
CA PRO A 130 22.40 -2.55 15.01
C PRO A 130 21.72 -3.84 14.53
N THR A 131 21.49 -4.79 15.45
CA THR A 131 20.88 -6.09 15.13
C THR A 131 19.43 -5.91 14.68
N GLU A 132 18.61 -5.24 15.48
CA GLU A 132 17.20 -4.97 15.19
C GLU A 132 17.06 -4.05 13.98
N ALA A 133 17.91 -3.02 13.86
CA ALA A 133 17.92 -2.14 12.70
C ALA A 133 18.17 -2.92 11.39
N THR A 134 19.05 -3.93 11.42
CA THR A 134 19.34 -4.79 10.27
C THR A 134 18.16 -5.69 9.93
N VAL A 135 17.49 -6.26 10.93
CA VAL A 135 16.26 -7.05 10.73
C VAL A 135 15.16 -6.19 10.11
N LEU A 136 14.87 -5.02 10.70
CA LEU A 136 13.85 -4.11 10.17
C LEU A 136 14.18 -3.65 8.75
N ALA A 137 15.45 -3.34 8.47
CA ALA A 137 15.88 -2.96 7.12
C ALA A 137 15.64 -4.09 6.11
N ALA A 138 16.00 -5.33 6.44
CA ALA A 138 15.76 -6.48 5.58
C ALA A 138 14.26 -6.70 5.31
N GLU A 139 13.42 -6.60 6.33
CA GLU A 139 11.96 -6.75 6.20
C GLU A 139 11.32 -5.61 5.39
N VAL A 140 11.82 -4.37 5.56
CA VAL A 140 11.40 -3.22 4.73
C VAL A 140 11.74 -3.47 3.26
N LEU A 141 12.99 -3.85 2.94
CA LEU A 141 13.42 -4.10 1.56
C LEU A 141 12.71 -5.30 0.92
N HIS A 142 12.44 -6.33 1.72
CA HIS A 142 11.60 -7.46 1.29
C HIS A 142 10.18 -6.99 0.93
N ALA A 143 9.53 -6.21 1.80
CA ALA A 143 8.21 -5.66 1.50
C ALA A 143 8.20 -4.75 0.26
N VAL A 144 9.23 -3.92 0.09
CA VAL A 144 9.44 -3.08 -1.11
C VAL A 144 9.64 -3.93 -2.36
N THR A 145 10.33 -5.06 -2.31
CA THR A 145 10.47 -5.93 -3.50
C THR A 145 9.18 -6.71 -3.78
N ALA A 146 8.54 -7.17 -2.71
CA ALA A 146 7.43 -8.10 -2.78
C ALA A 146 6.14 -7.43 -3.20
N HIS A 147 5.99 -6.09 -3.12
CA HIS A 147 4.74 -5.41 -3.50
C HIS A 147 4.38 -5.56 -5.00
N ARG A 148 5.37 -5.90 -5.84
CA ARG A 148 5.15 -6.31 -7.23
C ARG A 148 4.11 -7.42 -7.33
N ARG A 149 3.22 -7.34 -8.32
CA ARG A 149 2.11 -8.29 -8.52
C ARG A 149 2.59 -9.75 -8.57
N GLU A 150 3.62 -10.05 -9.36
CA GLU A 150 4.09 -11.42 -9.60
C GLU A 150 4.92 -12.00 -8.46
N HIS A 151 5.49 -11.17 -7.58
CA HIS A 151 6.36 -11.62 -6.51
C HIS A 151 5.57 -12.18 -5.33
N ARG A 152 6.01 -13.30 -4.75
CA ARG A 152 5.37 -13.84 -3.55
C ARG A 152 5.78 -13.04 -2.31
N CYS A 153 4.80 -12.62 -1.51
CA CYS A 153 5.06 -12.11 -0.16
C CYS A 153 5.41 -13.26 0.79
N LEU A 154 6.55 -13.16 1.47
CA LEU A 154 6.98 -14.15 2.47
C LEU A 154 6.59 -13.77 3.91
N THR A 155 6.25 -12.50 4.15
CA THR A 155 5.90 -11.99 5.48
C THR A 155 4.56 -11.29 5.48
N VAL A 156 3.88 -11.25 6.62
CA VAL A 156 2.60 -10.56 6.81
C VAL A 156 2.74 -9.08 6.44
N GLU A 157 3.84 -8.45 6.84
CA GLU A 157 4.22 -7.06 6.59
C GLU A 157 4.29 -6.78 5.09
N ALA A 158 4.98 -7.63 4.32
CA ALA A 158 5.03 -7.53 2.86
C ALA A 158 3.63 -7.69 2.23
N GLY A 159 2.82 -8.62 2.75
CA GLY A 159 1.45 -8.82 2.31
C GLY A 159 0.55 -7.61 2.59
N VAL A 160 0.72 -6.96 3.74
CA VAL A 160 0.04 -5.72 4.10
C VAL A 160 0.39 -4.60 3.14
N VAL A 161 1.68 -4.38 2.86
CA VAL A 161 2.13 -3.33 1.94
C VAL A 161 1.54 -3.54 0.55
N LYS A 162 1.66 -4.77 0.03
CA LYS A 162 1.10 -5.15 -1.28
C LYS A 162 -0.40 -4.86 -1.39
N VAL A 163 -1.18 -5.33 -0.41
CA VAL A 163 -2.64 -5.16 -0.46
C VAL A 163 -3.02 -3.71 -0.22
N ALA A 164 -2.35 -3.00 0.69
CA ALA A 164 -2.64 -1.60 0.95
C ALA A 164 -2.42 -0.70 -0.28
N ASP A 165 -1.35 -0.95 -1.03
CA ASP A 165 -1.08 -0.26 -2.30
C ASP A 165 -2.19 -0.54 -3.33
N ALA A 166 -2.66 -1.79 -3.44
CA ALA A 166 -3.80 -2.14 -4.28
C ALA A 166 -5.09 -1.37 -3.91
N LEU A 167 -5.27 -1.01 -2.65
CA LEU A 167 -6.52 -0.39 -2.15
C LEU A 167 -6.60 1.12 -2.40
N ASP A 168 -5.52 1.77 -2.85
CA ASP A 168 -5.56 3.17 -3.32
C ASP A 168 -6.15 3.27 -4.74
N MET A 169 -7.41 2.81 -4.89
CA MET A 169 -8.07 2.59 -6.19
C MET A 169 -9.38 3.37 -6.37
N THR A 170 -9.73 4.26 -5.45
CA THR A 170 -11.00 5.03 -5.52
C THR A 170 -10.99 6.06 -6.65
N GLU A 171 -12.17 6.43 -7.14
CA GLU A 171 -12.41 7.39 -8.25
C GLU A 171 -11.62 8.70 -8.14
N GLY A 172 -11.36 9.19 -6.91
CA GLY A 172 -10.54 10.39 -6.69
C GLY A 172 -9.11 10.28 -7.24
N ARG A 173 -8.61 9.06 -7.45
CA ARG A 173 -7.24 8.78 -7.94
C ARG A 173 -7.13 8.82 -9.46
N SER A 174 -8.18 8.46 -10.19
CA SER A 174 -8.18 8.46 -11.66
C SER A 174 -8.67 9.78 -12.28
N ARG A 175 -9.06 10.76 -11.46
CA ARG A 175 -9.61 12.04 -11.93
C ARG A 175 -8.69 12.80 -12.89
N ILE A 176 -7.42 12.97 -12.52
CA ILE A 176 -6.44 13.72 -13.33
C ILE A 176 -6.19 13.07 -14.70
N PRO A 177 -5.84 11.77 -14.81
CA PRO A 177 -5.64 11.14 -16.11
C PRO A 177 -6.92 11.07 -16.95
N PHE A 178 -8.09 10.93 -16.32
CA PHE A 178 -9.38 10.96 -17.01
C PHE A 178 -9.69 12.34 -17.62
N GLU A 179 -9.56 13.42 -16.83
CA GLU A 179 -9.74 14.80 -17.31
C GLU A 179 -8.70 15.19 -18.38
N ALA A 180 -7.51 14.59 -18.36
CA ALA A 180 -6.48 14.75 -19.39
C ALA A 180 -6.80 14.00 -20.71
N GLY A 181 -7.98 13.38 -20.84
CA GLY A 181 -8.45 12.72 -22.05
C GLY A 181 -7.99 11.28 -22.22
N GLN A 182 -7.34 10.68 -21.20
CA GLN A 182 -6.96 9.26 -21.24
C GLN A 182 -8.11 8.37 -20.78
N VAL A 183 -9.10 8.21 -21.66
CA VAL A 183 -10.22 7.28 -21.46
C VAL A 183 -9.78 5.89 -21.91
N ASN A 184 -9.48 5.02 -20.95
CA ASN A 184 -9.17 3.61 -21.17
C ASN A 184 -9.90 2.76 -20.12
N ILE A 185 -9.84 1.43 -20.24
CA ILE A 185 -10.58 0.53 -19.33
C ILE A 185 -10.15 0.72 -17.86
N HIS A 186 -8.88 1.04 -17.61
CA HIS A 186 -8.36 1.26 -16.25
C HIS A 186 -8.88 2.58 -15.66
N SER A 187 -8.90 3.67 -16.43
CA SER A 187 -9.43 4.95 -15.93
C SER A 187 -10.94 4.89 -15.71
N VAL A 188 -11.70 4.21 -16.59
CA VAL A 188 -13.15 4.01 -16.45
C VAL A 188 -13.49 3.11 -15.26
N SER A 189 -12.80 1.98 -15.10
CA SER A 189 -13.04 1.06 -13.98
C SER A 189 -12.63 1.64 -12.63
N ALA A 190 -11.56 2.43 -12.55
CA ALA A 190 -11.20 3.16 -11.34
C ALA A 190 -12.23 4.25 -10.96
N GLN A 191 -12.82 4.95 -11.94
CA GLN A 191 -13.95 5.88 -11.70
C GLN A 191 -15.21 5.15 -11.19
N ALA A 192 -15.30 3.83 -11.36
CA ALA A 192 -16.41 3.06 -10.86
C ALA A 192 -16.27 2.65 -9.39
N VAL A 193 -15.10 2.86 -8.76
CA VAL A 193 -14.87 2.55 -7.34
C VAL A 193 -15.11 3.79 -6.48
N SER A 194 -16.27 3.88 -5.86
CA SER A 194 -16.64 5.04 -5.04
C SER A 194 -16.00 5.01 -3.65
N ALA A 195 -15.90 3.83 -3.03
CA ALA A 195 -15.29 3.70 -1.71
C ALA A 195 -14.68 2.32 -1.46
N VAL A 196 -13.65 2.30 -0.61
CA VAL A 196 -13.06 1.07 -0.06
C VAL A 196 -13.12 1.16 1.45
N HIS A 197 -13.69 0.13 2.10
CA HIS A 197 -13.83 0.06 3.54
C HIS A 197 -13.12 -1.18 4.10
N LEU A 198 -12.21 -0.93 5.04
CA LEU A 198 -11.62 -1.97 5.90
C LEU A 198 -12.55 -2.22 7.09
N ARG A 199 -13.12 -3.42 7.17
CA ARG A 199 -14.00 -3.90 8.26
C ARG A 199 -13.46 -5.19 8.89
N LYS A 200 -13.89 -5.47 10.12
CA LYS A 200 -13.70 -6.80 10.71
C LYS A 200 -14.51 -7.80 9.87
N GLY A 201 -13.89 -8.90 9.46
CA GLY A 201 -14.58 -9.91 8.67
C GLY A 201 -15.43 -10.85 9.52
N GLU A 202 -16.30 -11.59 8.83
CA GLU A 202 -17.17 -12.60 9.43
C GLU A 202 -16.50 -13.98 9.44
N LYS A 203 -15.85 -14.36 8.34
CA LYS A 203 -15.17 -15.66 8.21
C LYS A 203 -13.66 -15.53 8.37
N LYS A 204 -13.10 -14.42 7.91
CA LYS A 204 -11.67 -14.10 7.99
C LYS A 204 -11.42 -12.84 8.86
N PRO A 205 -10.20 -12.63 9.38
CA PRO A 205 -9.87 -11.47 10.20
C PRO A 205 -10.33 -10.12 9.64
N VAL A 206 -10.13 -9.90 8.32
CA VAL A 206 -10.43 -8.63 7.67
C VAL A 206 -11.34 -8.82 6.46
N ARG A 207 -12.35 -7.97 6.35
CA ARG A 207 -13.20 -7.80 5.17
C ARG A 207 -12.85 -6.51 4.45
N LEU A 208 -12.61 -6.62 3.14
CA LEU A 208 -12.54 -5.51 2.21
C LEU A 208 -13.91 -5.33 1.58
N GLU A 209 -14.60 -4.25 1.91
CA GLU A 209 -15.86 -3.88 1.26
C GLU A 209 -15.58 -2.81 0.21
N ILE A 210 -15.88 -3.11 -1.05
CA ILE A 210 -15.64 -2.22 -2.19
C ILE A 210 -17.01 -1.78 -2.72
N VAL A 211 -17.27 -0.48 -2.65
CA VAL A 211 -18.50 0.14 -3.15
C VAL A 211 -18.27 0.61 -4.57
N LEU A 212 -19.05 0.05 -5.50
CA LEU A 212 -18.98 0.32 -6.92
C LEU A 212 -20.21 1.09 -7.37
N ASN A 213 -20.06 2.12 -8.20
CA ASN A 213 -21.21 2.83 -8.77
C ASN A 213 -21.78 2.15 -10.04
N ASN A 214 -21.00 1.28 -10.69
CA ASN A 214 -21.41 0.48 -11.85
C ASN A 214 -20.53 -0.77 -12.03
N SER A 215 -20.90 -1.63 -12.98
CA SER A 215 -20.25 -2.92 -13.23
C SER A 215 -18.80 -2.84 -13.73
N ALA A 216 -18.36 -1.73 -14.32
CA ALA A 216 -16.98 -1.57 -14.81
C ALA A 216 -15.96 -1.66 -13.67
N GLY A 217 -16.35 -1.33 -12.44
CA GLY A 217 -15.48 -1.41 -11.26
C GLY A 217 -15.07 -2.84 -10.89
N ILE A 218 -15.80 -3.86 -11.34
CA ILE A 218 -15.42 -5.26 -11.16
C ILE A 218 -14.05 -5.53 -11.78
N PHE A 219 -13.74 -4.89 -12.91
CA PHE A 219 -12.44 -5.01 -13.55
C PHE A 219 -11.30 -4.53 -12.64
N GLN A 220 -11.50 -3.43 -11.90
CA GLN A 220 -10.50 -2.94 -10.94
C GLN A 220 -10.30 -3.92 -9.78
N VAL A 221 -11.38 -4.54 -9.30
CA VAL A 221 -11.32 -5.55 -8.23
C VAL A 221 -10.57 -6.81 -8.71
N ASP A 222 -10.82 -7.27 -9.93
CA ASP A 222 -10.21 -8.49 -10.46
C ASP A 222 -8.76 -8.26 -10.93
N GLU A 223 -8.52 -7.21 -11.71
CA GLU A 223 -7.21 -6.96 -12.30
C GLU A 223 -6.17 -6.51 -11.27
N LEU A 224 -6.53 -5.52 -10.44
CA LEU A 224 -5.59 -4.91 -9.49
C LEU A 224 -5.57 -5.67 -8.16
N LEU A 225 -6.73 -5.82 -7.50
CA LEU A 225 -6.78 -6.36 -6.14
C LEU A 225 -6.61 -7.88 -6.11
N ARG A 226 -7.38 -8.66 -6.88
CA ARG A 226 -7.25 -10.13 -6.89
C ARG A 226 -5.85 -10.55 -7.32
N GLY A 227 -5.29 -9.87 -8.34
CA GLY A 227 -3.92 -10.10 -8.78
C GLY A 227 -2.88 -9.95 -7.67
N LYS A 228 -2.97 -8.87 -6.87
CA LYS A 228 -2.07 -8.64 -5.74
C LYS A 228 -2.37 -9.57 -4.55
N LEU A 229 -3.64 -9.87 -4.28
CA LEU A 229 -4.01 -10.81 -3.21
C LEU A 229 -3.49 -12.22 -3.49
N HIS A 230 -3.54 -12.71 -4.73
CA HIS A 230 -3.12 -14.09 -5.05
C HIS A 230 -1.70 -14.43 -4.56
N ASN A 231 -0.76 -13.50 -4.72
CA ASN A 231 0.63 -13.65 -4.31
C ASN A 231 0.94 -13.02 -2.94
N SER A 232 -0.09 -12.65 -2.17
CA SER A 232 0.04 -12.05 -0.86
C SER A 232 0.00 -13.11 0.24
N SER A 233 0.88 -12.96 1.22
CA SER A 233 0.93 -13.79 2.44
C SER A 233 -0.34 -13.64 3.29
N ILE A 234 -1.05 -12.50 3.14
CA ILE A 234 -2.26 -12.23 3.92
C ILE A 234 -3.56 -12.66 3.24
N ALA A 235 -3.51 -13.19 2.01
CA ALA A 235 -4.70 -13.65 1.28
C ALA A 235 -5.61 -14.62 2.06
N PRO A 236 -5.06 -15.57 2.86
CA PRO A 236 -5.87 -16.45 3.71
C PRO A 236 -6.69 -15.69 4.77
N TYR A 237 -6.29 -14.46 5.12
CA TYR A 237 -6.89 -13.65 6.18
C TYR A 237 -7.80 -12.52 5.68
N ILE A 238 -7.94 -12.38 4.35
CA ILE A 238 -8.76 -11.36 3.71
C ILE A 238 -9.98 -11.98 3.02
N GLU A 239 -11.17 -11.49 3.34
CA GLU A 239 -12.38 -11.69 2.52
C GLU A 239 -12.70 -10.41 1.74
N VAL A 240 -13.07 -10.54 0.47
CA VAL A 240 -13.37 -9.40 -0.41
C VAL A 240 -14.82 -9.46 -0.83
N VAL A 241 -15.54 -8.35 -0.64
CA VAL A 241 -16.94 -8.18 -1.02
C VAL A 241 -17.05 -6.90 -1.84
N ALA A 242 -17.42 -7.02 -3.11
CA ALA A 242 -17.76 -5.85 -3.93
C ALA A 242 -19.29 -5.75 -4.07
N ARG A 243 -19.83 -4.54 -3.87
CA ARG A 243 -21.25 -4.20 -3.95
C ARG A 243 -21.46 -3.09 -4.97
N ILE A 244 -22.47 -3.24 -5.83
CA ILE A 244 -22.82 -2.22 -6.82
C ILE A 244 -24.04 -1.42 -6.33
N GLU A 245 -23.86 -0.11 -6.14
CA GLU A 245 -24.85 0.84 -5.61
C GLU A 245 -25.28 1.87 -6.69
N GLY A 246 -25.50 1.42 -7.93
CA GLY A 246 -25.95 2.27 -9.04
C GLY A 246 -27.41 2.06 -9.41
N GLU A 247 -28.20 3.14 -9.55
CA GLU A 247 -29.65 3.08 -9.84
C GLU A 247 -29.99 2.81 -11.33
N ALA A 248 -29.05 3.04 -12.26
CA ALA A 248 -29.33 3.14 -13.70
C ALA A 248 -28.89 1.93 -14.54
N GLU A 249 -28.20 0.95 -13.95
CA GLU A 249 -27.65 -0.20 -14.69
C GLU A 249 -28.45 -1.48 -14.38
N LYS A 250 -28.67 -2.32 -15.39
CA LYS A 250 -29.29 -3.64 -15.17
C LYS A 250 -28.27 -4.49 -14.39
N HIS A 251 -28.48 -4.72 -13.10
CA HIS A 251 -27.56 -5.50 -12.27
C HIS A 251 -27.42 -6.93 -12.80
N ILE A 252 -26.30 -7.23 -13.47
CA ILE A 252 -25.96 -8.59 -13.90
C ILE A 252 -25.35 -9.37 -12.71
N VAL A 253 -24.64 -8.67 -11.83
CA VAL A 253 -24.04 -9.19 -10.59
C VAL A 253 -24.34 -8.17 -9.48
N THR A 254 -24.86 -8.61 -8.34
CA THR A 254 -25.20 -7.71 -7.21
C THR A 254 -24.13 -7.76 -6.11
N VAL A 255 -23.51 -8.92 -5.93
CA VAL A 255 -22.42 -9.16 -4.98
C VAL A 255 -21.37 -10.02 -5.67
N TYR A 256 -20.12 -9.60 -5.58
CA TYR A 256 -18.97 -10.38 -6.05
C TYR A 256 -18.08 -10.71 -4.84
N GLU A 257 -17.87 -12.00 -4.61
CA GLU A 257 -16.96 -12.53 -3.59
C GLU A 257 -15.67 -13.00 -4.26
N ALA A 258 -14.53 -12.48 -3.80
CA ALA A 258 -13.22 -12.76 -4.41
C ALA A 258 -12.34 -13.73 -3.62
#